data_AF-A0A0Q5DCV6-F1
#
_entry.id   AF-A0A0Q5DCV6-F1
#
_cell.length_a   1.000
_cell.length_b   1.000
_cell.length_c   1.000
_cell.angle_alpha   90.00
_cell.angle_beta   90.00
_cell.angle_gamma   90.00
#
_symmetry.space_group_name_H-M   'P 1'
#
loop_
_entity.id
_entity.type
_entity.pdbx_description
1 polymer ?
#
loop_
_entity_poly.entity_id
_entity_poly.type
_entity_poly.pdbx_seq_one_letter_code
_entity_poly.pdbx_strand_id
1 'polypeptide(L)'
;MALTDTKTPYEILIRFGLDGLPTGAHCQYLRRVVLDGEVLKEEVGQAEPLDIAGFPTSGIMSNTARDALARVTALESEKSGLIEQLETAGERVAELTAEKEALATQVRELQAQIAGLNDRASAAATEKQIVDAQLAAANQERDGLADQVRDLSSKASLESE
;
A
#
# COMPACT_ATOMS: atom_id res chain seq x y z
N MET A 1 -73.49 1.90 -17.26
CA MET A 1 -73.36 3.19 -16.58
C MET A 1 -72.14 3.11 -15.68
N ALA A 2 -70.99 3.52 -16.19
CA ALA A 2 -69.73 3.48 -15.46
C ALA A 2 -69.42 4.90 -14.95
N LEU A 3 -69.52 5.09 -13.64
CA LEU A 3 -69.07 6.32 -12.99
C LEU A 3 -67.60 6.13 -12.59
N THR A 4 -66.73 6.99 -13.09
CA THR A 4 -65.31 7.01 -12.72
C THR A 4 -65.01 8.28 -11.94
N ASP A 5 -64.42 8.15 -10.75
CA ASP A 5 -63.98 9.26 -9.90
C ASP A 5 -62.46 9.17 -9.74
N THR A 6 -61.75 10.10 -10.38
CA THR A 6 -60.28 10.14 -10.36
C THR A 6 -59.77 11.32 -9.55
N LYS A 7 -58.75 11.08 -8.73
CA LYS A 7 -58.03 12.09 -7.96
C LYS A 7 -56.59 12.16 -8.45
N THR A 8 -56.23 13.26 -9.10
CA THR A 8 -54.88 13.46 -9.69
C THR A 8 -54.17 14.63 -8.99
N PRO A 9 -52.89 14.51 -8.61
CA PRO A 9 -52.13 15.65 -8.09
C PRO A 9 -52.16 16.83 -9.08
N TYR A 10 -52.44 18.02 -8.58
CA TYR A 10 -52.59 19.22 -9.40
C TYR A 10 -51.58 20.31 -9.02
N GLU A 11 -51.56 20.72 -7.76
CA GLU A 11 -50.66 21.75 -7.24
C GLU A 11 -49.97 21.30 -5.94
N ILE A 12 -48.73 21.75 -5.73
CA ILE A 12 -47.99 21.58 -4.48
C ILE A 12 -47.80 22.95 -3.85
N LEU A 13 -48.22 23.07 -2.60
CA LEU A 13 -48.09 24.27 -1.79
C LEU A 13 -46.97 24.04 -0.78
N ILE A 14 -45.85 24.74 -0.96
CA ILE A 14 -44.73 24.72 -0.02
C ILE A 14 -44.92 25.86 0.97
N ARG A 15 -44.91 25.55 2.27
CA ARG A 15 -44.93 26.54 3.33
C ARG A 15 -43.50 26.91 3.69
N PHE A 16 -43.20 28.20 3.77
CA PHE A 16 -41.91 28.71 4.19
C PHE A 16 -42.02 29.34 5.58
N GLY A 17 -41.00 29.13 6.40
CA GLY A 17 -40.82 29.84 7.66
C GLY A 17 -40.36 31.29 7.46
N LEU A 18 -40.30 32.05 8.55
CA LEU A 18 -39.78 33.43 8.53
C LEU A 18 -38.28 33.50 8.19
N ASP A 19 -37.58 32.37 8.27
CA ASP A 19 -36.20 32.15 7.86
C ASP A 19 -36.03 31.84 6.37
N GLY A 20 -37.14 31.71 5.63
CA GLY A 20 -37.14 31.33 4.21
C GLY A 20 -36.90 29.84 3.97
N LEU A 21 -36.88 29.00 5.01
CA LEU A 21 -36.74 27.55 4.87
C LEU A 21 -38.13 26.88 4.70
N PRO A 22 -38.25 25.83 3.88
CA PRO A 22 -39.48 25.04 3.80
C PRO A 22 -39.81 24.39 5.15
N THR A 23 -41.03 24.60 5.65
CA THR A 23 -41.53 24.05 6.93
C THR A 23 -42.63 23.01 6.75
N GLY A 24 -43.11 22.81 5.52
CA GLY A 24 -44.05 21.75 5.18
C GLY A 24 -44.52 21.84 3.72
N ALA A 25 -45.14 20.78 3.23
CA ALA A 25 -45.74 20.73 1.90
C ALA A 25 -47.17 20.20 2.00
N HIS A 26 -48.05 20.72 1.17
CA HIS A 26 -49.40 20.20 0.96
C HIS A 26 -49.63 19.99 -0.54
N CYS A 27 -50.50 19.06 -0.91
CA CYS A 27 -50.90 18.85 -2.31
C CYS A 27 -52.41 19.09 -2.45
N GLN A 28 -52.78 19.84 -3.47
CA GLN A 28 -54.15 19.92 -3.96
C GLN A 28 -54.33 18.92 -5.10
N TYR A 29 -55.50 18.31 -5.14
CA TYR A 29 -55.84 17.31 -6.15
C TYR A 29 -56.99 17.77 -7.01
N LEU A 30 -56.88 17.54 -8.31
CA LEU A 30 -57.99 17.68 -9.24
C LEU A 30 -58.85 16.42 -9.15
N ARG A 31 -60.10 16.59 -8.71
CA ARG A 31 -61.11 15.52 -8.71
C ARG A 31 -61.95 15.64 -9.97
N ARG A 32 -61.94 14.59 -10.79
CA ARG A 32 -62.73 14.49 -12.02
C ARG A 32 -63.68 13.31 -11.94
N VAL A 33 -64.98 13.58 -12.05
CA VAL A 33 -66.07 12.60 -12.08
C VAL A 33 -66.61 12.50 -13.50
N VAL A 34 -66.54 11.31 -14.08
CA VAL A 34 -66.93 11.02 -15.48
C VAL A 34 -68.01 9.95 -15.48
N LEU A 35 -69.06 10.14 -16.29
CA LEU A 35 -70.11 9.16 -16.52
C LEU A 35 -70.23 8.86 -18.00
N ASP A 36 -70.04 7.60 -18.37
CA ASP A 36 -70.15 7.12 -19.76
C ASP A 36 -69.35 7.98 -20.78
N GLY A 37 -68.21 8.53 -20.31
CA GLY A 37 -67.29 9.34 -21.11
C GLY A 37 -67.48 10.86 -20.99
N GLU A 38 -68.58 11.33 -20.41
CA GLU A 38 -68.84 12.76 -20.21
C GLU A 38 -68.39 13.23 -18.82
N VAL A 39 -67.69 14.37 -18.78
CA VAL A 39 -67.25 14.98 -17.51
C VAL A 39 -68.45 15.61 -16.83
N LEU A 40 -68.86 15.03 -15.71
CA LEU A 40 -69.97 15.55 -14.90
C LEU A 40 -69.49 16.63 -13.93
N LYS A 41 -68.27 16.47 -13.40
CA LYS A 41 -67.71 17.38 -12.40
C LYS A 41 -66.20 17.37 -12.46
N GLU A 42 -65.61 18.57 -12.42
CA GLU A 42 -64.17 18.77 -12.31
C GLU A 42 -63.92 19.89 -11.29
N GLU A 43 -63.25 19.57 -10.19
CA GLU A 43 -63.00 20.53 -9.11
C GLU A 43 -61.62 20.33 -8.47
N VAL A 44 -61.02 21.43 -8.02
CA VAL A 44 -59.80 21.39 -7.22
C VAL A 44 -60.18 21.19 -5.76
N GLY A 45 -59.67 20.12 -5.16
CA GLY A 45 -59.90 19.76 -3.76
C GLY A 45 -59.12 20.64 -2.78
N GLN A 46 -59.38 20.45 -1.48
CA GLN A 46 -58.62 21.13 -0.44
C GLN A 46 -57.17 20.63 -0.39
N ALA A 47 -56.29 21.48 0.15
CA ALA A 47 -54.89 21.16 0.33
C ALA A 47 -54.73 20.13 1.47
N GLU A 48 -54.18 18.96 1.14
CA GLU A 48 -53.91 17.88 2.09
C GLU A 48 -52.40 17.82 2.38
N PRO A 49 -51.96 17.50 3.61
CA PRO A 49 -50.54 17.34 3.91
C PRO A 49 -49.85 16.36 2.95
N LEU A 50 -48.70 16.77 2.42
CA LEU A 50 -47.91 15.95 1.50
C LEU A 50 -46.78 15.28 2.28
N ASP A 51 -46.72 13.95 2.23
CA ASP A 51 -45.54 13.22 2.70
C ASP A 51 -44.39 13.40 1.71
N ILE A 52 -43.39 14.17 2.12
CA ILE A 52 -42.23 14.51 1.29
C ILE A 52 -41.31 13.28 1.13
N ALA A 53 -41.29 12.34 2.08
CA ALA A 53 -40.39 11.18 2.05
C ALA A 53 -40.74 10.21 0.91
N GLY A 54 -42.01 10.13 0.54
CA GLY A 54 -42.50 9.32 -0.59
C GLY A 54 -42.75 10.11 -1.89
N PHE A 55 -42.51 11.43 -1.90
CA PHE A 55 -42.84 12.25 -3.05
C PHE A 55 -41.83 12.04 -4.19
N PRO A 56 -42.26 11.74 -5.43
CA PRO A 56 -41.36 11.57 -6.58
C PRO A 56 -40.79 12.93 -7.00
N THR A 57 -39.71 13.35 -6.36
CA THR A 57 -38.99 14.59 -6.68
C THR A 57 -38.25 14.53 -8.01
N SER A 58 -38.12 13.35 -8.60
CA SER A 58 -37.42 13.13 -9.88
C SER A 58 -37.97 14.00 -11.01
N GLY A 59 -39.29 14.24 -11.05
CA GLY A 59 -39.93 15.08 -12.07
C GLY A 59 -39.75 16.59 -11.89
N ILE A 60 -39.41 17.05 -10.68
CA ILE A 60 -39.22 18.47 -10.34
C ILE A 60 -37.74 18.85 -10.13
N MET A 61 -36.86 17.87 -9.93
CA MET A 61 -35.41 18.10 -9.93
C MET A 61 -34.94 18.44 -11.35
N SER A 62 -34.19 19.54 -11.49
CA SER A 62 -33.54 19.87 -12.75
C SER A 62 -32.51 18.80 -13.13
N ASN A 63 -32.29 18.63 -14.44
CA ASN A 63 -31.24 17.72 -14.93
C ASN A 63 -29.87 18.08 -14.32
N THR A 64 -29.58 19.37 -14.15
CA THR A 64 -28.37 19.86 -13.49
C THR A 64 -28.19 19.34 -12.06
N ALA A 65 -29.27 19.28 -11.27
CA ALA A 65 -29.19 18.76 -9.90
C ALA A 65 -28.92 17.24 -9.89
N ARG A 66 -29.52 16.49 -10.83
CA ARG A 66 -29.25 15.05 -10.96
C ARG A 66 -27.81 14.79 -11.40
N ASP A 67 -27.32 15.52 -12.39
CA ASP A 67 -25.95 15.40 -12.90
C ASP A 67 -24.91 15.76 -11.83
N ALA A 68 -25.18 16.81 -11.05
CA ALA A 68 -24.31 17.20 -9.93
C ALA A 68 -24.23 16.10 -8.87
N LEU A 69 -25.36 15.50 -8.49
CA LEU A 69 -25.39 14.41 -7.50
C LEU A 69 -24.64 13.18 -8.01
N ALA A 70 -24.86 12.79 -9.28
CA ALA A 70 -24.14 11.68 -9.90
C ALA A 70 -22.62 11.93 -9.92
N ARG A 71 -22.20 13.16 -10.19
CA ARG A 71 -20.78 13.56 -10.17
C ARG A 71 -20.18 13.51 -8.78
N VAL A 72 -20.93 13.92 -7.75
CA VAL A 72 -20.48 13.81 -6.34
C VAL A 72 -20.24 12.34 -5.99
N THR A 73 -21.19 11.46 -6.29
CA THR A 73 -21.03 10.02 -6.03
C THR A 73 -19.83 9.42 -6.78
N ALA A 74 -19.60 9.81 -8.03
CA ALA A 74 -18.44 9.36 -8.79
C ALA A 74 -17.11 9.84 -8.16
N LEU A 75 -17.04 11.11 -7.75
CA LEU A 75 -15.87 11.68 -7.09
C LEU A 75 -15.60 11.06 -5.72
N GLU A 76 -16.63 10.74 -4.95
CA GLU A 76 -16.49 10.03 -3.67
C GLU A 76 -15.93 8.63 -3.86
N SER A 77 -16.39 7.91 -4.89
CA SER A 77 -15.85 6.59 -5.24
C SER A 77 -14.39 6.69 -5.69
N GLU A 78 -14.04 7.68 -6.53
CA GLU A 78 -12.67 7.91 -6.97
C GLU A 78 -11.75 8.24 -5.79
N LYS A 79 -12.21 9.12 -4.88
CA LYS A 79 -11.49 9.46 -3.66
C LYS A 79 -11.23 8.24 -2.80
N SER A 80 -12.20 7.34 -2.63
CA SER A 80 -12.02 6.11 -1.87
C SER A 80 -10.93 5.23 -2.50
N GLY A 81 -10.97 5.05 -3.83
CA GLY A 81 -9.95 4.26 -4.53
C GLY A 81 -8.55 4.88 -4.43
N LEU A 82 -8.43 6.20 -4.47
CA LEU A 82 -7.15 6.89 -4.27
C LEU A 82 -6.60 6.74 -2.85
N ILE A 83 -7.46 6.69 -1.83
CA ILE A 83 -7.05 6.44 -0.43
C ILE A 83 -6.48 5.02 -0.31
N GLU A 84 -7.17 4.00 -0.85
CA GLU A 84 -6.69 2.61 -0.82
C GLU A 84 -5.34 2.46 -1.54
N GLN A 85 -5.17 3.13 -2.69
CA GLN A 85 -3.90 3.15 -3.41
C GLN A 85 -2.78 3.82 -2.60
N LEU A 86 -3.08 4.90 -1.90
CA LEU A 86 -2.11 5.61 -1.07
C LEU A 86 -1.67 4.75 0.13
N GLU A 87 -2.61 4.05 0.77
CA GLU A 87 -2.32 3.12 1.86
C GLU A 87 -1.41 1.98 1.38
N THR A 88 -1.78 1.34 0.27
CA THR A 88 -0.97 0.27 -0.35
C THR A 88 0.44 0.75 -0.72
N ALA A 89 0.56 1.96 -1.28
CA ALA A 89 1.86 2.54 -1.60
C ALA A 89 2.68 2.85 -0.33
N GLY A 90 2.02 3.32 0.73
CA GLY A 90 2.65 3.56 2.03
C GLY A 90 3.23 2.29 2.65
N GLU A 91 2.46 1.20 2.64
CA GLU A 91 2.93 -0.12 3.09
C GLU A 91 4.14 -0.58 2.27
N ARG A 92 4.08 -0.45 0.94
CA ARG A 92 5.20 -0.85 0.07
C ARG A 92 6.47 -0.06 0.33
N VAL A 93 6.35 1.24 0.61
CA VAL A 93 7.49 2.10 0.98
C VAL A 93 8.10 1.66 2.31
N ALA A 94 7.27 1.30 3.30
CA ALA A 94 7.74 0.83 4.59
C ALA A 94 8.52 -0.50 4.45
N GLU A 95 7.99 -1.45 3.69
CA GLU A 95 8.67 -2.72 3.39
C GLU A 95 10.03 -2.51 2.72
N LEU A 96 10.06 -1.70 1.66
CA LEU A 96 11.30 -1.42 0.92
C LEU A 96 12.33 -0.69 1.77
N THR A 97 11.88 0.14 2.71
CA THR A 97 12.78 0.82 3.66
C THR A 97 13.41 -0.18 4.62
N ALA A 98 12.62 -1.10 5.18
CA ALA A 98 13.12 -2.15 6.06
C ALA A 98 14.09 -3.09 5.33
N GLU A 99 13.77 -3.49 4.09
CA GLU A 99 14.64 -4.33 3.25
C GLU A 99 15.99 -3.64 2.98
N LYS A 100 15.96 -2.34 2.65
CA LYS A 100 17.18 -1.54 2.42
C LYS A 100 18.07 -1.49 3.67
N GLU A 101 17.48 -1.32 4.86
CA GLU A 101 18.24 -1.30 6.12
C GLU A 101 18.86 -2.66 6.44
N ALA A 102 18.13 -3.75 6.21
CA ALA A 102 18.63 -5.11 6.38
C ALA A 102 19.82 -5.37 5.43
N LEU A 103 19.69 -5.02 4.14
CA LEU A 103 20.76 -5.14 3.17
C LEU A 103 21.98 -4.29 3.53
N ALA A 104 21.78 -3.06 4.03
CA ALA A 104 22.88 -2.21 4.48
C ALA A 104 23.65 -2.84 5.65
N THR A 105 22.96 -3.51 6.57
CA THR A 105 23.58 -4.25 7.66
C THR A 105 24.39 -5.44 7.14
N GLN A 106 23.81 -6.26 6.25
CA GLN A 106 24.51 -7.39 5.63
C GLN A 106 25.78 -6.96 4.89
N VAL A 107 25.74 -5.83 4.16
CA VAL A 107 26.92 -5.28 3.49
C VAL A 107 28.03 -4.94 4.47
N ARG A 108 27.71 -4.31 5.61
CA ARG A 108 28.71 -3.97 6.64
C ARG A 108 29.32 -5.23 7.27
N GLU A 109 28.51 -6.24 7.53
CA GLU A 109 28.98 -7.51 8.09
C GLU A 109 29.92 -8.23 7.11
N LEU A 110 29.55 -8.30 5.83
CA LEU A 110 30.40 -8.88 4.79
C LEU A 110 31.72 -8.12 4.63
N GLN A 111 31.70 -6.79 4.69
CA GLN A 111 32.91 -5.96 4.68
C GLN A 111 33.83 -6.28 5.86
N ALA A 112 33.28 -6.43 7.06
CA ALA A 112 34.05 -6.81 8.25
C ALA A 112 34.64 -8.22 8.12
N GLN A 113 33.88 -9.17 7.56
CA GLN A 113 34.37 -10.53 7.30
C GLN A 113 35.53 -10.55 6.29
N ILE A 114 35.44 -9.75 5.22
CA ILE A 114 36.51 -9.60 4.22
C ILE A 114 37.77 -9.03 4.87
N ALA A 115 37.65 -7.99 5.70
CA ALA A 115 38.79 -7.42 6.43
C ALA A 115 39.46 -8.48 7.32
N GLY A 116 38.67 -9.21 8.12
CA GLY A 116 39.20 -10.28 8.97
C GLY A 116 39.78 -11.49 8.21
N LEU A 117 39.32 -11.76 6.98
CA LEU A 117 39.94 -12.75 6.09
C LEU A 117 41.30 -12.27 5.57
N ASN A 118 41.40 -11.00 5.18
CA ASN A 118 42.66 -10.41 4.70
C ASN A 118 43.73 -10.37 5.80
N ASP A 119 43.35 -10.03 7.03
CA ASP A 119 44.26 -10.03 8.18
C ASP A 119 44.81 -11.44 8.43
N ARG A 120 43.93 -12.46 8.43
CA ARG A 120 44.33 -13.86 8.58
C ARG A 120 45.25 -14.34 7.45
N ALA A 121 44.95 -13.97 6.21
CA ALA A 121 45.79 -14.31 5.07
C ALA A 121 47.20 -13.71 5.20
N SER A 122 47.29 -12.46 5.66
CA SER A 122 48.56 -11.77 5.89
C SER A 122 49.37 -12.39 7.03
N ALA A 123 48.69 -12.77 8.12
CA ALA A 123 49.31 -13.48 9.24
C ALA A 123 49.85 -14.84 8.79
N ALA A 124 49.06 -15.63 8.07
CA ALA A 124 49.48 -16.92 7.54
C ALA A 124 50.65 -16.81 6.55
N ALA A 125 50.70 -15.75 5.73
CA ALA A 125 51.83 -15.49 4.84
C ALA A 125 53.12 -15.21 5.62
N THR A 126 53.02 -14.45 6.71
CA THR A 126 54.16 -14.18 7.62
C THR A 126 54.62 -15.45 8.30
N GLU A 127 53.70 -16.25 8.84
CA GLU A 127 54.01 -17.53 9.49
C GLU A 127 54.71 -18.49 8.53
N LYS A 128 54.23 -18.59 7.28
CA LYS A 128 54.88 -19.37 6.24
C LYS A 128 56.33 -18.93 6.01
N GLN A 129 56.60 -17.63 5.90
CA GLN A 129 57.96 -17.11 5.72
C GLN A 129 58.89 -17.49 6.88
N ILE A 130 58.37 -17.45 8.12
CA ILE A 130 59.12 -17.85 9.31
C ILE A 130 59.45 -19.35 9.24
N VAL A 131 58.47 -20.20 8.93
CA VAL A 131 58.68 -21.64 8.80
C VAL A 131 59.67 -21.98 7.68
N ASP A 132 59.56 -21.32 6.52
CA ASP A 132 60.49 -21.49 5.40
C ASP A 132 61.93 -21.12 5.80
N ALA A 133 62.11 -20.03 6.57
CA ALA A 133 63.42 -19.63 7.09
C ALA A 133 63.97 -20.62 8.12
N GLN A 134 63.13 -21.14 9.02
CA GLN A 134 63.51 -22.18 9.99
C GLN A 134 63.93 -23.46 9.29
N LEU A 135 63.20 -23.89 8.26
CA LEU A 135 63.54 -25.06 7.46
C LEU A 135 64.88 -24.90 6.74
N ALA A 136 65.16 -23.72 6.18
CA ALA A 136 66.44 -23.41 5.55
C ALA A 136 67.60 -23.50 6.57
N ALA A 137 67.43 -22.92 7.76
CA ALA A 137 68.43 -22.98 8.82
C ALA A 137 68.69 -24.42 9.31
N ALA A 138 67.62 -25.21 9.52
CA ALA A 138 67.74 -26.60 9.94
C ALA A 138 68.44 -27.48 8.89
N ASN A 139 68.19 -27.24 7.60
CA ASN A 139 68.91 -27.92 6.52
C ASN A 139 70.41 -27.57 6.52
N GLN A 140 70.76 -26.30 6.72
CA GLN A 140 72.15 -25.87 6.80
C GLN A 140 72.88 -26.50 8.00
N GLU A 141 72.21 -26.57 9.16
CA GLU A 141 72.76 -27.23 10.36
C GLU A 141 72.96 -28.73 10.11
N ARG A 142 71.98 -29.42 9.52
CA ARG A 142 72.09 -30.83 9.15
C ARG A 142 73.30 -31.08 8.24
N ASP A 143 73.48 -30.24 7.21
CA ASP A 143 74.57 -30.41 6.25
C ASP A 143 75.93 -30.18 6.94
N GLY A 144 76.04 -29.16 7.80
CA GLY A 144 77.24 -28.94 8.61
C GLY A 144 77.57 -30.09 9.56
N LEU A 145 76.56 -30.68 10.22
CA LEU A 145 76.73 -31.87 11.06
C LEU A 145 77.16 -33.09 10.23
N ALA A 146 76.59 -33.27 9.03
CA ALA A 146 76.95 -34.37 8.14
C ALA A 146 78.42 -34.29 7.70
N ASP A 147 78.93 -33.08 7.44
CA ASP A 147 80.34 -32.85 7.13
C ASP A 147 81.24 -33.15 8.32
N GLN A 148 80.87 -32.71 9.54
CA GLN A 148 81.60 -33.05 10.77
C GLN A 148 81.68 -34.57 11.00
N VAL A 149 80.58 -35.29 10.76
CA VAL A 149 80.55 -36.76 10.89
C VAL A 149 81.49 -37.42 9.88
N ARG A 150 81.55 -36.94 8.62
CA ARG A 150 82.53 -37.43 7.62
C ARG A 150 83.96 -37.20 8.08
N ASP A 151 84.27 -35.99 8.53
CA ASP A 151 85.62 -35.63 8.99
C ASP A 151 86.06 -36.50 10.16
N LEU A 152 85.21 -36.67 11.18
CA LEU A 152 85.50 -37.53 12.34
C LEU A 152 85.69 -38.99 11.93
N SER A 153 84.84 -39.50 11.03
CA SER A 153 84.98 -40.87 10.52
C SER A 153 86.31 -41.07 9.78
N SER A 154 86.73 -40.08 8.98
CA SER A 154 88.02 -40.12 8.28
C SER A 154 89.21 -40.13 9.24
N LYS A 155 89.17 -39.33 10.31
CA LYS A 155 90.21 -39.28 11.35
C LYS A 155 90.31 -40.60 12.12
N ALA A 156 89.18 -41.16 12.54
CA ALA A 156 89.15 -42.44 13.25
C ALA A 156 89.74 -43.57 12.39
N SER A 157 89.53 -43.54 11.07
CA SER A 157 90.10 -44.51 10.13
C SER A 157 91.63 -44.46 10.09
N LEU A 158 92.21 -43.26 10.11
CA LEU A 158 93.66 -43.03 10.08
C LEU A 158 94.36 -43.43 11.39
N GLU A 159 93.68 -43.31 12.53
CA GLU A 159 94.23 -43.71 13.84
C GLU A 159 94.15 -45.23 14.07
N SER A 160 93.47 -45.97 13.19
CA SER A 160 93.27 -47.42 13.29
C SER A 160 94.27 -48.27 12.47
N GLU A 161 95.08 -47.63 11.61
CA GLU A 161 96.11 -48.24 10.74
C GLU A 161 97.52 -48.12 11.35
#